data_AF-A0A2V9YBL5-F1
#
_entry.id   AF-A0A2V9YBL5-F1
#
_cell.length_a   1.000
_cell.length_b   1.000
_cell.length_c   1.000
_cell.angle_alpha   90.00
_cell.angle_beta   90.00
_cell.angle_gamma   90.00
#
_symmetry.space_group_name_H-M   'P 1'
#
loop_
_entity.id
_entity.type
_entity.pdbx_description
1 polymer ?
#
loop_
_entity_poly.entity_id
_entity_poly.type
_entity_poly.pdbx_seq_one_letter_code
_entity_poly.pdbx_strand_id
1 'polypeptide(L)'
;MPSTTAVLTSWDEERTELQAVLHSPVFARSPALSHLLSYLCEKTFAGETDQIKEYSVALDVFDRQDSFDQDTDSIVRVQANRLRKRLSEYYARDGAAHPIHITIPVGQYVPMFQRVAQETTAAATEHENPTPPEERSRRSSKPYWMMGAAVLLLCGLVVAAFLVGKKNKTQLAPVPSYSQQPAEPAVGLPVGEEVHILAGSTRKYVDHAGKLWNPDTYFSGGSAVQSPVQHIWRTQDPIIYRSSRLGDFTYNIPLKPGTYELRLHFAEAQYGPENAGGGGEGSRTMTVSVNGEPVLHDFDVLADAGGERTAEVKVFHDISPASDGQLHLSFAGRNGSAMLSAIEILPGMRGQIRPVRIVARDVPYYSNDSRWWSPDAYFKGGQISSSQESAQGTDDPEFYETERWGHFSYAIPLAPGRYSVTLHFIEHHAAPGSAEVPQSDGSGSPPERVFNVFCNGKTVLAKLNILDEVGENHPLVRKIKGLEPNAQGKLLLEFVPVTRYATVSAIEVVPE
;
A
#
# COMPACT_ATOMS: atom_id res chain seq x y z
N MET A 1 -22.73 -40.53 -39.41
CA MET A 1 -21.38 -40.71 -38.82
C MET A 1 -20.44 -39.87 -39.67
N PRO A 2 -19.91 -38.78 -39.12
CA PRO A 2 -18.82 -38.90 -38.14
C PRO A 2 -19.24 -38.48 -36.75
N SER A 3 -18.67 -39.17 -35.77
CA SER A 3 -18.89 -38.98 -34.35
C SER A 3 -18.25 -37.68 -33.88
N THR A 4 -19.03 -36.83 -33.24
CA THR A 4 -18.55 -35.71 -32.44
C THR A 4 -17.87 -36.28 -31.20
N THR A 5 -16.55 -36.30 -31.20
CA THR A 5 -15.77 -36.52 -29.98
C THR A 5 -15.96 -35.30 -29.10
N ALA A 6 -16.90 -35.39 -28.16
CA ALA A 6 -16.95 -34.46 -27.04
C ALA A 6 -15.62 -34.57 -26.29
N VAL A 7 -14.82 -33.51 -26.33
CA VAL A 7 -13.65 -33.37 -25.47
C VAL A 7 -14.19 -33.26 -24.05
N LEU A 8 -14.20 -34.37 -23.32
CA LEU A 8 -14.31 -34.35 -21.86
C LEU A 8 -13.18 -33.45 -21.37
N THR A 9 -13.50 -32.28 -20.84
CA THR A 9 -12.53 -31.40 -20.19
C THR A 9 -12.10 -32.11 -18.91
N SER A 10 -11.07 -32.94 -19.02
CA SER A 10 -10.43 -33.55 -17.87
C SER A 10 -9.71 -32.43 -17.11
N TRP A 11 -10.17 -32.18 -15.89
CA TRP A 11 -9.55 -31.25 -14.92
C TRP A 11 -8.52 -31.99 -14.04
N ASP A 12 -7.89 -33.05 -14.55
CA ASP A 12 -7.07 -33.94 -13.73
C ASP A 12 -5.79 -33.25 -13.23
N GLU A 13 -5.17 -32.41 -14.05
CA GLU A 13 -4.00 -31.60 -13.67
C GLU A 13 -4.38 -30.51 -12.67
N GLU A 14 -5.50 -29.83 -12.89
CA GLU A 14 -6.00 -28.77 -12.01
C GLU A 14 -6.48 -29.30 -10.65
N ARG A 15 -7.07 -30.50 -10.61
CA ARG A 15 -7.39 -31.20 -9.35
C ARG A 15 -6.13 -31.62 -8.61
N THR A 16 -5.12 -32.08 -9.32
CA THR A 16 -3.82 -32.43 -8.72
C THR A 16 -3.18 -31.19 -8.09
N GLU A 17 -3.22 -30.06 -8.80
CA GLU A 17 -2.73 -28.79 -8.28
C GLU A 17 -3.50 -28.31 -7.05
N LEU A 18 -4.84 -28.37 -7.09
CA LEU A 18 -5.68 -28.05 -5.92
C LEU A 18 -5.26 -28.87 -4.69
N GLN A 19 -5.05 -30.18 -4.86
CA GLN A 19 -4.60 -31.03 -3.76
C GLN A 19 -3.22 -30.62 -3.26
N ALA A 20 -2.28 -30.29 -4.15
CA ALA A 20 -0.94 -29.84 -3.75
C ALA A 20 -0.99 -28.54 -2.94
N VAL A 21 -1.80 -27.57 -3.36
CA VAL A 21 -2.03 -26.30 -2.64
C VAL A 21 -2.64 -26.57 -1.27
N LEU A 22 -3.70 -27.38 -1.17
CA LEU A 22 -4.41 -27.66 0.09
C LEU A 22 -3.53 -28.39 1.12
N HIS A 23 -2.59 -29.23 0.67
CA HIS A 23 -1.65 -29.94 1.55
C HIS A 23 -0.41 -29.10 1.94
N SER A 24 -0.25 -27.90 1.36
CA SER A 24 0.87 -27.03 1.69
C SER A 24 0.83 -26.56 3.15
N PRO A 25 1.98 -26.30 3.80
CA PRO A 25 2.02 -25.76 5.16
C PRO A 25 1.26 -24.44 5.31
N VAL A 26 1.17 -23.66 4.22
CA VAL A 26 0.50 -22.36 4.15
C VAL A 26 -1.02 -22.52 4.28
N PHE A 27 -1.61 -23.54 3.65
CA PHE A 27 -3.06 -23.81 3.67
C PHE A 27 -3.50 -24.79 4.76
N ALA A 28 -2.65 -25.74 5.14
CA ALA A 28 -2.91 -26.68 6.23
C ALA A 28 -3.15 -25.97 7.58
N ARG A 29 -2.61 -24.76 7.76
CA ARG A 29 -2.80 -23.91 8.94
C ARG A 29 -4.09 -23.07 8.91
N SER A 30 -4.85 -23.10 7.83
CA SER A 30 -6.09 -22.31 7.68
C SER A 30 -7.25 -23.14 7.13
N PRO A 31 -8.01 -23.82 8.00
CA PRO A 31 -9.15 -24.65 7.59
C PRO A 31 -10.21 -23.89 6.79
N ALA A 32 -10.48 -22.62 7.14
CA ALA A 32 -11.46 -21.79 6.46
C ALA A 32 -11.06 -21.44 5.01
N LEU A 33 -9.79 -21.09 4.77
CA LEU A 33 -9.30 -20.78 3.43
C LEU A 33 -9.20 -22.03 2.57
N SER A 34 -8.83 -23.17 3.17
CA SER A 34 -8.83 -24.47 2.51
C SER A 34 -10.25 -24.89 2.09
N HIS A 35 -11.25 -24.68 2.97
CA HIS A 35 -12.66 -24.93 2.64
C HIS A 35 -13.15 -24.03 1.50
N LEU A 36 -12.85 -22.73 1.58
CA LEU A 36 -13.21 -21.77 0.52
C LEU A 36 -12.58 -22.14 -0.82
N LEU A 37 -11.26 -22.38 -0.86
CA LEU A 37 -10.55 -22.74 -2.09
C LEU A 37 -11.11 -24.02 -2.70
N SER A 38 -11.35 -25.05 -1.88
CA SER A 38 -11.92 -26.31 -2.32
C SER A 38 -13.31 -26.10 -2.91
N TYR A 39 -14.18 -25.34 -2.24
CA TYR A 39 -15.53 -25.05 -2.73
C TYR A 39 -15.51 -24.37 -4.11
N LEU A 40 -14.71 -23.31 -4.26
CA LEU A 40 -14.63 -22.54 -5.50
C LEU A 40 -14.09 -23.39 -6.68
N CYS A 41 -13.06 -24.19 -6.44
CA CYS A 41 -12.48 -25.05 -7.47
C CYS A 41 -13.42 -26.19 -7.85
N GLU A 42 -14.06 -26.87 -6.88
CA GLU A 42 -14.98 -27.98 -7.18
C GLU A 42 -16.23 -27.50 -7.94
N LYS A 43 -16.81 -26.35 -7.57
CA LYS A 43 -17.90 -25.72 -8.35
C LYS A 43 -17.47 -25.41 -9.79
N THR A 44 -16.22 -24.98 -9.97
CA THR A 44 -15.65 -24.72 -11.30
C THR A 44 -15.47 -25.99 -12.11
N PHE A 45 -14.95 -27.06 -11.49
CA PHE A 45 -14.78 -28.36 -12.14
C PHE A 45 -16.11 -29.04 -12.48
N ALA A 46 -17.17 -28.75 -11.73
CA ALA A 46 -18.54 -29.19 -12.02
C ALA A 46 -19.21 -28.39 -13.16
N GLY A 47 -18.60 -27.30 -13.63
CA GLY A 47 -19.17 -26.42 -14.65
C GLY A 47 -20.24 -25.46 -14.11
N GLU A 48 -20.29 -25.25 -12.79
CA GLU A 48 -21.29 -24.44 -12.07
C GLU A 48 -20.76 -23.04 -11.72
N THR A 49 -19.94 -22.45 -12.59
CA THR A 49 -19.24 -21.16 -12.32
C THR A 49 -20.19 -19.97 -12.17
N ASP A 50 -21.36 -20.02 -12.79
CA ASP A 50 -22.43 -19.02 -12.70
C ASP A 50 -23.11 -18.98 -11.32
N GLN A 51 -22.96 -20.06 -10.54
CA GLN A 51 -23.46 -20.15 -9.16
C GLN A 51 -22.47 -19.63 -8.13
N ILE A 52 -21.23 -19.32 -8.52
CA ILE A 52 -20.20 -18.79 -7.61
C ILE A 52 -20.43 -17.28 -7.44
N LYS A 53 -21.28 -16.93 -6.47
CA LYS A 53 -21.64 -15.55 -6.10
C LYS A 53 -21.30 -15.29 -4.65
N GLU A 54 -21.17 -14.02 -4.26
CA GLU A 54 -20.87 -13.67 -2.86
C GLU A 54 -21.88 -14.28 -1.88
N TYR A 55 -23.17 -14.18 -2.21
CA TYR A 55 -24.26 -14.76 -1.41
C TYR A 55 -24.16 -16.28 -1.24
N SER A 56 -23.89 -17.04 -2.32
CA SER A 56 -23.80 -18.50 -2.24
C SER A 56 -22.56 -18.96 -1.47
N VAL A 57 -21.44 -18.27 -1.63
CA VAL A 57 -20.23 -18.54 -0.84
C VAL A 57 -20.48 -18.26 0.65
N ALA A 58 -21.23 -17.21 1.00
CA ALA A 58 -21.57 -16.91 2.39
C ALA A 58 -22.36 -18.03 3.08
N LEU A 59 -23.35 -18.58 2.38
CA LEU A 59 -24.18 -19.67 2.88
C LEU A 59 -23.40 -20.99 2.91
N ASP A 60 -22.83 -21.37 1.77
CA ASP A 60 -22.29 -22.73 1.56
C ASP A 60 -20.93 -22.96 2.22
N VAL A 61 -20.14 -21.89 2.45
CA VAL A 61 -18.77 -22.00 2.99
C VAL A 61 -18.67 -21.50 4.43
N PHE A 62 -19.46 -20.48 4.79
CA PHE A 62 -19.36 -19.79 6.09
C PHE A 62 -20.58 -19.99 6.99
N ASP A 63 -21.47 -20.93 6.64
CA ASP A 63 -22.67 -21.31 7.40
C ASP A 63 -23.53 -20.10 7.83
N ARG A 64 -23.56 -19.04 7.01
CA ARG A 64 -24.42 -17.89 7.27
C ARG A 64 -25.88 -18.30 7.05
N GLN A 65 -26.79 -17.70 7.82
CA GLN A 65 -28.22 -17.93 7.68
C GLN A 65 -28.79 -17.10 6.52
N ASP A 66 -30.01 -17.42 6.08
CA ASP A 66 -30.74 -16.73 5.00
C ASP A 66 -30.94 -15.21 5.21
N SER A 67 -30.58 -14.67 6.38
CA SER A 67 -30.53 -13.24 6.69
C SER A 67 -29.21 -12.55 6.30
N PHE A 68 -28.31 -13.23 5.57
CA PHE A 68 -27.04 -12.67 5.12
C PHE A 68 -27.27 -11.52 4.12
N ASP A 69 -26.67 -10.37 4.43
CA ASP A 69 -26.66 -9.19 3.57
C ASP A 69 -25.23 -8.90 3.13
N GLN A 70 -24.98 -9.09 1.83
CA GLN A 70 -23.67 -8.89 1.21
C GLN A 70 -23.15 -7.44 1.31
N ASP A 71 -24.04 -6.46 1.50
CA ASP A 71 -23.64 -5.06 1.58
C ASP A 71 -23.06 -4.73 2.96
N THR A 72 -23.50 -5.43 4.01
CA THR A 72 -23.12 -5.17 5.40
C THR A 72 -22.18 -6.22 6.00
N ASP A 73 -22.22 -7.48 5.55
CA ASP A 73 -21.30 -8.54 5.99
C ASP A 73 -20.24 -8.82 4.91
N SER A 74 -19.00 -8.42 5.22
CA SER A 74 -17.85 -8.51 4.31
C SER A 74 -17.12 -9.84 4.37
N ILE A 75 -17.60 -10.84 5.14
CA ILE A 75 -16.87 -12.08 5.40
C ILE A 75 -16.35 -12.76 4.13
N VAL A 76 -17.17 -12.85 3.08
CA VAL A 76 -16.80 -13.49 1.82
C VAL A 76 -15.72 -12.69 1.08
N ARG A 77 -15.85 -11.36 1.04
CA ARG A 77 -14.83 -10.45 0.45
C ARG A 77 -13.49 -10.56 1.19
N VAL A 78 -13.53 -10.58 2.53
CA VAL A 78 -12.34 -10.70 3.39
C VAL A 78 -11.63 -12.04 3.16
N GLN A 79 -12.38 -13.15 3.20
CA GLN A 79 -11.79 -14.48 3.04
C GLN A 79 -11.29 -14.73 1.61
N ALA A 80 -11.96 -14.19 0.59
CA ALA A 80 -11.47 -14.23 -0.78
C ALA A 80 -10.15 -13.47 -0.97
N ASN A 81 -9.99 -12.30 -0.33
CA ASN A 81 -8.72 -11.57 -0.36
C ASN A 81 -7.59 -12.32 0.36
N ARG A 82 -7.87 -12.88 1.55
CA ARG A 82 -6.90 -13.73 2.27
C ARG A 82 -6.52 -14.95 1.44
N LEU A 83 -7.48 -15.57 0.75
CA LEU A 83 -7.24 -16.69 -0.15
C LEU A 83 -6.30 -16.31 -1.29
N ARG A 84 -6.54 -15.16 -1.96
CA ARG A 84 -5.65 -14.66 -3.03
C ARG A 84 -4.23 -14.44 -2.54
N LYS A 85 -4.05 -13.82 -1.38
CA LYS A 85 -2.72 -13.61 -0.77
C LYS A 85 -2.01 -14.95 -0.52
N ARG A 86 -2.70 -15.92 0.07
CA ARG A 86 -2.13 -17.24 0.37
C ARG A 86 -1.78 -18.04 -0.88
N LEU A 87 -2.58 -17.95 -1.94
CA LEU A 87 -2.23 -18.52 -3.24
C LEU A 87 -0.96 -17.85 -3.80
N SER A 88 -0.86 -16.52 -3.74
CA SER A 88 0.33 -15.79 -4.19
C SER A 88 1.58 -16.17 -3.39
N GLU A 89 1.49 -16.27 -2.06
CA GLU A 89 2.59 -16.71 -1.19
C GLU A 89 3.05 -18.14 -1.51
N TYR A 90 2.09 -19.05 -1.73
CA TYR A 90 2.37 -20.42 -2.11
C TYR A 90 3.12 -20.50 -3.45
N TYR A 91 2.62 -19.82 -4.49
CA TYR A 91 3.23 -19.82 -5.82
C TYR A 91 4.52 -19.00 -5.91
N ALA A 92 4.80 -18.13 -4.95
CA ALA A 92 6.11 -17.46 -4.83
C ALA A 92 7.19 -18.35 -4.20
N ARG A 93 6.81 -19.47 -3.58
CA ARG A 93 7.71 -20.36 -2.84
C ARG A 93 7.50 -21.81 -3.26
N ASP A 94 6.73 -22.56 -2.48
CA ASP A 94 6.59 -24.01 -2.57
C ASP A 94 5.99 -24.47 -3.91
N GLY A 95 5.09 -23.67 -4.49
CA GLY A 95 4.42 -23.95 -5.76
C GLY A 95 5.08 -23.32 -6.99
N ALA A 96 6.22 -22.63 -6.86
CA ALA A 96 6.77 -21.80 -7.96
C ALA A 96 7.12 -22.58 -9.24
N ALA A 97 7.45 -23.87 -9.10
CA ALA A 97 7.79 -24.74 -10.23
C ALA A 97 6.60 -25.54 -10.77
N HIS A 98 5.40 -25.35 -10.21
CA HIS A 98 4.21 -26.11 -10.59
C HIS A 98 3.72 -25.68 -11.98
N PRO A 99 3.28 -26.62 -12.83
CA PRO A 99 2.89 -26.32 -14.20
C PRO A 99 1.54 -25.58 -14.29
N ILE A 100 0.71 -25.65 -13.24
CA ILE A 100 -0.59 -24.99 -13.14
C ILE A 100 -0.57 -24.06 -11.94
N HIS A 101 -0.94 -22.80 -12.15
CA HIS A 101 -1.15 -21.85 -11.07
C HIS A 101 -2.65 -21.53 -10.93
N ILE A 102 -3.19 -21.70 -9.73
CA ILE A 102 -4.56 -21.31 -9.38
C ILE A 102 -4.57 -19.83 -8.99
N THR A 103 -5.36 -19.03 -9.70
CA THR A 103 -5.53 -17.59 -9.42
C THR A 103 -7.00 -17.25 -9.29
N ILE A 104 -7.37 -16.36 -8.37
CA ILE A 104 -8.74 -15.85 -8.24
C ILE A 104 -8.70 -14.34 -8.53
N PRO A 105 -9.25 -13.85 -9.66
CA PRO A 105 -9.19 -12.44 -9.99
C PRO A 105 -9.84 -11.55 -8.93
N VAL A 106 -9.34 -10.32 -8.78
CA VAL A 106 -9.92 -9.33 -7.85
C VAL A 106 -11.35 -8.99 -8.28
N GLY A 107 -12.26 -8.89 -7.32
CA GLY A 107 -13.69 -8.64 -7.58
C GLY A 107 -14.45 -9.83 -8.18
N GLN A 108 -13.81 -10.99 -8.35
CA GLN A 108 -14.41 -12.23 -8.87
C GLN A 108 -14.18 -13.38 -7.88
N TYR A 109 -15.06 -14.38 -7.89
CA TYR A 109 -14.91 -15.57 -7.05
C TYR A 109 -14.55 -16.83 -7.84
N VAL A 110 -14.64 -16.79 -9.16
CA VAL A 110 -14.33 -17.93 -10.03
C VAL A 110 -12.81 -18.10 -10.16
N PRO A 111 -12.23 -19.24 -9.76
CA PRO A 111 -10.82 -19.55 -9.98
C PRO A 111 -10.48 -19.70 -11.46
N MET A 112 -9.28 -19.26 -11.81
CA MET A 112 -8.65 -19.43 -13.11
C MET A 112 -7.42 -20.33 -12.95
N PHE A 113 -7.22 -21.22 -13.93
CA PHE A 113 -6.09 -22.15 -13.96
C PHE A 113 -5.19 -21.77 -15.12
N GLN A 114 -3.98 -21.29 -14.81
CA GLN A 114 -3.01 -20.84 -15.81
C GLN A 114 -1.89 -21.85 -15.95
N ARG A 115 -1.62 -22.32 -17.17
CA ARG A 115 -0.40 -23.08 -17.46
C ARG A 115 0.80 -22.15 -17.52
N VAL A 116 1.79 -22.39 -16.67
CA VAL A 116 3.06 -21.67 -16.68
C VAL A 116 4.09 -22.52 -17.40
N ALA A 117 4.69 -21.99 -18.47
CA ALA A 117 5.73 -22.70 -19.21
C ALA A 117 6.98 -22.81 -18.33
N GLN A 118 7.42 -24.03 -18.04
CA GLN A 118 8.70 -24.25 -17.37
C GLN A 118 9.83 -23.81 -18.32
N GLU A 119 10.60 -22.80 -17.91
CA GLU A 119 11.90 -22.53 -18.54
C GLU A 119 12.83 -23.71 -18.21
N THR A 120 12.89 -24.68 -19.12
CA THR A 120 13.83 -25.80 -19.06
C THR A 120 15.26 -25.26 -19.11
N THR A 121 15.89 -25.12 -17.95
CA THR A 121 17.36 -25.01 -17.87
C THR A 121 17.93 -26.42 -17.81
N ALA A 122 18.30 -26.96 -18.98
CA ALA A 122 19.15 -28.14 -19.14
C ALA A 122 19.99 -27.92 -20.41
N ALA A 123 21.29 -28.16 -20.50
CA ALA A 123 22.35 -28.44 -19.54
C ALA A 123 23.67 -28.23 -20.34
N ALA A 124 24.77 -27.91 -19.67
CA ALA A 124 26.11 -28.29 -20.13
C ALA A 124 26.98 -28.55 -18.89
N THR A 125 26.83 -29.75 -18.35
CA THR A 125 27.83 -30.43 -17.51
C THR A 125 29.04 -30.78 -18.36
N GLU A 126 30.23 -30.41 -17.92
CA GLU A 126 31.43 -31.21 -18.15
C GLU A 126 32.03 -31.62 -16.79
N HIS A 127 32.30 -32.91 -16.71
CA HIS A 127 32.70 -33.70 -15.55
C HIS A 127 34.06 -33.27 -14.97
N GLU A 128 34.23 -33.30 -13.64
CA GLU A 128 35.09 -34.28 -12.98
C GLU A 128 34.95 -34.25 -11.45
N ASN A 129 34.87 -35.43 -10.85
CA ASN A 129 34.82 -35.72 -9.41
C ASN A 129 35.61 -37.03 -9.23
N PRO A 130 36.01 -37.50 -8.04
CA PRO A 130 36.30 -36.83 -6.75
C PRO A 130 37.71 -37.25 -6.23
N THR A 131 38.27 -36.76 -5.12
CA THR A 131 38.10 -37.22 -3.71
C THR A 131 39.39 -36.82 -2.90
N PRO A 132 39.47 -37.03 -1.58
CA PRO A 132 39.35 -36.07 -0.47
C PRO A 132 40.71 -35.63 0.14
N PRO A 133 40.75 -34.83 1.22
CA PRO A 133 41.89 -34.85 2.13
C PRO A 133 41.53 -35.42 3.50
N GLU A 134 42.21 -36.52 3.84
CA GLU A 134 42.47 -36.99 5.19
C GLU A 134 43.51 -36.11 5.90
N GLU A 135 43.45 -36.18 7.23
CA GLU A 135 44.34 -35.62 8.23
C GLU A 135 45.85 -35.79 7.96
N ARG A 136 46.64 -34.80 8.39
CA ARG A 136 47.79 -35.03 9.30
C ARG A 136 48.41 -33.74 9.84
N SER A 137 48.30 -33.64 11.16
CA SER A 137 49.33 -33.24 12.13
C SER A 137 50.52 -32.38 11.66
N ARG A 138 50.79 -31.31 12.41
CA ARG A 138 52.08 -31.17 13.11
C ARG A 138 52.01 -30.21 14.30
N ARG A 139 52.09 -30.81 15.49
CA ARG A 139 52.52 -30.17 16.75
C ARG A 139 54.00 -29.78 16.67
N SER A 140 54.37 -28.69 17.34
CA SER A 140 55.51 -28.58 18.28
C SER A 140 55.71 -27.10 18.61
N SER A 141 55.40 -26.61 19.83
CA SER A 141 56.23 -26.60 21.06
C SER A 141 57.45 -25.65 20.92
N LYS A 142 57.75 -24.67 21.78
CA LYS A 142 57.88 -24.68 23.26
C LYS A 142 58.17 -23.23 23.80
N PRO A 143 58.49 -22.96 25.10
CA PRO A 143 57.74 -22.00 25.94
C PRO A 143 58.59 -21.04 26.83
N TYR A 144 57.95 -20.52 27.92
CA TYR A 144 58.46 -19.99 29.21
C TYR A 144 58.57 -18.45 29.35
N TRP A 145 57.77 -17.85 30.25
CA TRP A 145 58.04 -17.46 31.68
C TRP A 145 58.21 -15.92 31.74
N MET A 146 57.72 -15.11 32.68
CA MET A 146 56.98 -15.28 33.95
C MET A 146 56.48 -13.87 34.40
N MET A 147 55.61 -13.88 35.42
CA MET A 147 55.27 -12.80 36.39
C MET A 147 54.50 -11.57 35.88
N GLY A 148 53.52 -11.00 36.58
CA GLY A 148 53.00 -11.24 37.92
C GLY A 148 52.60 -9.90 38.56
N ALA A 149 51.43 -9.88 39.21
CA ALA A 149 50.90 -8.83 40.11
C ALA A 149 50.29 -7.54 39.49
N ALA A 150 49.02 -7.62 39.06
CA ALA A 150 48.12 -6.44 39.01
C ALA A 150 46.61 -6.77 39.01
N VAL A 151 46.19 -8.03 39.16
CA VAL A 151 44.80 -8.45 38.88
C VAL A 151 43.93 -8.69 40.12
N LEU A 152 44.50 -8.67 41.34
CA LEU A 152 43.75 -8.99 42.56
C LEU A 152 43.23 -7.79 43.36
N LEU A 153 43.46 -6.55 42.91
CA LEU A 153 42.93 -5.34 43.55
C LEU A 153 41.75 -4.69 42.80
N LEU A 154 41.48 -5.08 41.54
CA LEU A 154 40.36 -4.53 40.76
C LEU A 154 39.05 -5.33 40.92
N CYS A 155 39.13 -6.62 41.28
CA CYS A 155 37.96 -7.48 41.44
C CYS A 155 37.17 -7.22 42.74
N GLY A 156 37.73 -6.48 43.71
CA GLY A 156 37.08 -6.18 44.99
C GLY A 156 36.16 -4.95 44.97
N LEU A 157 36.34 -4.01 44.03
CA LEU A 157 35.58 -2.76 43.98
C LEU A 157 34.36 -2.80 43.06
N VAL A 158 34.28 -3.76 42.13
CA VAL A 158 33.14 -3.92 41.21
C VAL A 158 31.95 -4.61 41.89
N VAL A 159 32.18 -5.41 42.93
CA VAL A 159 31.11 -6.12 43.66
C VAL A 159 30.36 -5.20 44.65
N ALA A 160 31.00 -4.14 45.16
CA ALA A 160 30.37 -3.20 46.10
C ALA A 160 29.47 -2.15 45.40
N ALA A 161 29.74 -1.81 44.13
CA ALA A 161 28.91 -0.87 43.36
C ALA A 161 27.62 -1.52 42.83
N PHE A 162 27.55 -2.85 42.75
CA PHE A 162 26.40 -3.58 42.23
C PHE A 162 25.29 -3.86 43.27
N LEU A 163 25.50 -3.49 44.54
CA LEU A 163 24.54 -3.78 45.63
C LEU A 163 23.78 -2.56 46.19
N VAL A 164 23.96 -1.35 45.64
CA VAL A 164 23.23 -0.15 46.12
C VAL A 164 22.30 0.49 45.07
N GLY A 165 22.32 0.04 43.82
CA GLY A 165 21.49 0.59 42.74
C GLY A 165 20.22 -0.19 42.42
N LYS A 166 19.41 -0.60 43.39
CA LYS A 166 18.09 -1.21 43.10
C LYS A 166 17.01 -0.67 44.02
N LYS A 167 16.25 0.31 43.51
CA LYS A 167 14.78 0.39 43.57
C LYS A 167 14.32 1.72 42.96
N ASN A 168 14.02 1.68 41.67
CA ASN A 168 12.83 2.30 41.10
C ASN A 168 12.48 1.47 39.86
N LYS A 169 11.81 0.34 40.10
CA LYS A 169 11.01 -0.29 39.05
C LYS A 169 9.86 0.67 38.81
N THR A 170 9.97 1.50 37.77
CA THR A 170 8.80 2.16 37.20
C THR A 170 7.86 1.02 36.79
N GLN A 171 6.76 0.93 37.51
CA GLN A 171 5.68 0.02 37.19
C GLN A 171 5.24 0.35 35.76
N LEU A 172 5.42 -0.60 34.83
CA LEU A 172 4.84 -0.52 33.50
C LEU A 172 3.39 -0.11 33.67
N ALA A 173 3.04 1.06 33.13
CA ALA A 173 1.67 1.50 33.11
C ALA A 173 0.84 0.42 32.39
N PRO A 174 -0.38 0.13 32.86
CA PRO A 174 -1.27 -0.76 32.11
C PRO A 174 -1.39 -0.20 30.69
N VAL A 175 -1.09 -1.07 29.71
CA VAL A 175 -1.43 -0.83 28.30
C VAL A 175 -2.88 -0.36 28.29
N PRO A 176 -3.20 0.84 27.78
CA PRO A 176 -4.58 1.25 27.70
C PRO A 176 -5.30 0.22 26.85
N SER A 177 -6.22 -0.51 27.47
CA SER A 177 -7.24 -1.26 26.76
C SER A 177 -7.89 -0.26 25.81
N TYR A 178 -7.91 -0.56 24.51
CA TYR A 178 -8.51 0.25 23.44
C TYR A 178 -9.70 1.04 23.98
N SER A 179 -9.45 2.29 24.37
CA SER A 179 -10.51 3.17 24.83
C SER A 179 -11.34 3.42 23.59
N GLN A 180 -12.58 2.91 23.63
CA GLN A 180 -13.58 3.03 22.58
C GLN A 180 -13.49 4.41 21.94
N GLN A 181 -12.98 4.41 20.72
CA GLN A 181 -13.05 5.52 19.79
C GLN A 181 -14.52 5.96 19.77
N PRO A 182 -14.85 7.26 19.95
CA PRO A 182 -16.20 7.73 19.66
C PRO A 182 -16.52 7.23 18.26
N ALA A 183 -17.62 6.47 18.14
CA ALA A 183 -18.03 5.91 16.87
C ALA A 183 -18.05 7.04 15.83
N GLU A 184 -17.32 6.83 14.72
CA GLU A 184 -17.61 7.56 13.49
C GLU A 184 -19.13 7.51 13.26
N PRO A 185 -19.76 8.56 12.70
CA PRO A 185 -21.13 8.41 12.27
C PRO A 185 -21.23 7.14 11.42
N ALA A 186 -22.15 6.26 11.81
CA ALA A 186 -22.30 4.88 11.32
C ALA A 186 -22.69 4.75 9.83
N VAL A 187 -22.47 5.80 9.04
CA VAL A 187 -22.64 5.81 7.60
C VAL A 187 -21.29 5.40 7.01
N GLY A 188 -21.23 4.17 6.46
CA GLY A 188 -20.08 3.74 5.66
C GLY A 188 -19.80 4.70 4.50
N LEU A 189 -18.68 4.51 3.79
CA LEU A 189 -18.38 5.33 2.61
C LEU A 189 -19.60 5.34 1.65
N PRO A 190 -19.96 6.47 1.04
CA PRO A 190 -21.13 6.53 0.17
C PRO A 190 -21.00 5.49 -0.95
N VAL A 191 -22.02 4.65 -1.11
CA VAL A 191 -22.07 3.62 -2.15
C VAL A 191 -22.58 4.27 -3.44
N GLY A 192 -21.91 4.00 -4.55
CA GLY A 192 -22.32 4.54 -5.84
C GLY A 192 -21.33 4.24 -6.94
N GLU A 193 -21.67 4.71 -8.13
CA GLU A 193 -20.86 4.56 -9.32
C GLU A 193 -19.64 5.50 -9.24
N GLU A 194 -18.44 4.91 -9.33
CA GLU A 194 -17.18 5.65 -9.45
C GLU A 194 -16.82 5.78 -10.94
N VAL A 195 -16.38 6.97 -11.34
CA VAL A 195 -15.95 7.24 -12.72
C VAL A 195 -14.46 7.56 -12.72
N HIS A 196 -13.68 6.76 -13.46
CA HIS A 196 -12.24 6.94 -13.62
C HIS A 196 -11.90 7.06 -15.11
N ILE A 197 -11.30 8.19 -15.51
CA ILE A 197 -10.98 8.51 -16.91
C ILE A 197 -9.49 8.86 -17.03
N LEU A 198 -8.78 8.22 -17.97
CA LEU A 198 -7.40 8.55 -18.33
C LEU A 198 -7.39 9.52 -19.51
N ALA A 199 -7.13 10.79 -19.23
CA ALA A 199 -7.05 11.81 -20.26
C ALA A 199 -5.90 11.51 -21.24
N GLY A 200 -6.19 11.62 -22.54
CA GLY A 200 -5.29 11.29 -23.64
C GLY A 200 -5.02 9.79 -23.86
N SER A 201 -5.57 8.89 -23.06
CA SER A 201 -5.37 7.43 -23.23
C SER A 201 -6.44 6.80 -24.12
N THR A 202 -6.03 5.79 -24.89
CA THR A 202 -6.94 4.88 -25.62
C THR A 202 -7.07 3.52 -24.95
N ARG A 203 -6.36 3.29 -23.84
CA ARG A 203 -6.26 2.00 -23.16
C ARG A 203 -6.84 2.07 -21.76
N LYS A 204 -7.46 0.96 -21.33
CA LYS A 204 -7.83 0.72 -19.95
C LYS A 204 -6.59 0.41 -19.11
N TYR A 205 -6.67 0.69 -17.82
CA TYR A 205 -5.63 0.38 -16.84
C TYR A 205 -6.28 0.00 -15.51
N VAL A 206 -5.70 -0.97 -14.81
CA VAL A 206 -6.08 -1.28 -13.43
C VAL A 206 -4.92 -0.85 -12.56
N ASP A 207 -5.18 0.06 -11.62
CA ASP A 207 -4.16 0.57 -10.71
C ASP A 207 -3.85 -0.43 -9.58
N HIS A 208 -2.85 -0.12 -8.77
CA HIS A 208 -2.47 -0.93 -7.61
C HIS A 208 -3.60 -1.04 -6.58
N ALA A 209 -4.53 -0.09 -6.53
CA ALA A 209 -5.71 -0.13 -5.67
C ALA A 209 -6.82 -1.05 -6.22
N GLY A 210 -6.65 -1.61 -7.42
CA GLY A 210 -7.63 -2.45 -8.10
C GLY A 210 -8.73 -1.68 -8.83
N LYS A 211 -8.59 -0.35 -8.98
CA LYS A 211 -9.57 0.48 -9.68
C LYS A 211 -9.35 0.41 -11.18
N LEU A 212 -10.44 0.23 -11.91
CA LEU A 212 -10.43 0.27 -13.37
C LEU A 212 -10.53 1.72 -13.87
N TRP A 213 -9.48 2.15 -14.56
CA TRP A 213 -9.41 3.42 -15.27
C TRP A 213 -9.79 3.22 -16.75
N ASN A 214 -10.78 3.99 -17.21
CA ASN A 214 -11.27 3.93 -18.58
C ASN A 214 -10.50 4.87 -19.51
N PRO A 215 -10.50 4.60 -20.84
CA PRO A 215 -9.92 5.51 -21.82
C PRO A 215 -10.59 6.87 -21.82
N ASP A 216 -9.92 7.83 -22.47
CA ASP A 216 -10.39 9.19 -22.58
C ASP A 216 -11.73 9.27 -23.33
N THR A 217 -12.75 9.80 -22.67
CA THR A 217 -14.13 9.90 -23.17
C THR A 217 -14.78 11.18 -22.70
N TYR A 218 -15.91 11.57 -23.31
CA TYR A 218 -16.70 12.76 -22.95
C TYR A 218 -16.04 14.13 -23.18
N PHE A 219 -14.86 14.16 -23.80
CA PHE A 219 -14.13 15.39 -24.05
C PHE A 219 -14.57 16.14 -25.31
N SER A 220 -14.27 17.42 -25.38
CA SER A 220 -14.29 18.22 -26.59
C SER A 220 -13.14 19.23 -26.58
N GLY A 221 -12.43 19.34 -27.71
CA GLY A 221 -11.21 20.14 -27.80
C GLY A 221 -9.97 19.44 -27.24
N GLY A 222 -8.83 20.13 -27.31
CA GLY A 222 -7.52 19.62 -26.94
C GLY A 222 -7.02 18.43 -27.77
N SER A 223 -5.77 18.05 -27.53
CA SER A 223 -5.07 16.95 -28.19
C SER A 223 -4.58 15.94 -27.16
N ALA A 224 -4.72 14.65 -27.48
CA ALA A 224 -4.12 13.58 -26.68
C ALA A 224 -2.60 13.55 -26.91
N VAL A 225 -1.84 13.56 -25.82
CA VAL A 225 -0.37 13.43 -25.85
C VAL A 225 0.09 12.28 -24.97
N GLN A 226 1.22 11.70 -25.33
CA GLN A 226 1.89 10.65 -24.57
C GLN A 226 3.21 11.21 -24.03
N SER A 227 3.50 10.92 -22.76
CA SER A 227 4.75 11.28 -22.13
C SER A 227 5.75 10.12 -22.21
N PRO A 228 7.01 10.37 -22.61
CA PRO A 228 8.05 9.34 -22.57
C PRO A 228 8.56 9.07 -21.15
N VAL A 229 8.22 9.91 -20.18
CA VAL A 229 8.67 9.81 -18.78
C VAL A 229 8.13 8.52 -18.15
N GLN A 230 9.04 7.68 -17.68
CA GLN A 230 8.69 6.40 -17.03
C GLN A 230 8.44 6.56 -15.53
N HIS A 231 9.22 7.42 -14.87
CA HIS A 231 9.16 7.59 -13.43
C HIS A 231 8.40 8.88 -13.08
N ILE A 232 7.39 8.75 -12.24
CA ILE A 232 6.61 9.86 -11.68
C ILE A 232 6.66 9.74 -10.15
N TRP A 233 7.13 10.78 -9.47
CA TRP A 233 7.18 10.84 -8.01
C TRP A 233 5.76 10.89 -7.43
N ARG A 234 5.61 10.46 -6.16
CA ARG A 234 4.34 10.51 -5.40
C ARG A 234 3.22 9.60 -5.91
N THR A 235 3.54 8.62 -6.73
CA THR A 235 2.59 7.60 -7.19
C THR A 235 3.26 6.23 -7.34
N GLN A 236 2.51 5.15 -7.09
CA GLN A 236 2.87 3.79 -7.53
C GLN A 236 2.36 3.49 -8.94
N ASP A 237 1.47 4.33 -9.46
CA ASP A 237 0.77 4.16 -10.73
C ASP A 237 1.22 5.23 -11.73
N PRO A 238 2.46 5.19 -12.26
CA PRO A 238 2.94 6.19 -13.21
C PRO A 238 2.13 6.17 -14.51
N ILE A 239 1.47 5.04 -14.84
CA ILE A 239 0.65 4.89 -16.05
C ILE A 239 -0.49 5.91 -16.11
N ILE A 240 -1.07 6.30 -14.96
CA ILE A 240 -2.13 7.33 -14.87
C ILE A 240 -1.65 8.69 -15.43
N TYR A 241 -0.35 8.95 -15.35
CA TYR A 241 0.27 10.23 -15.69
C TYR A 241 1.06 10.20 -17.00
N ARG A 242 1.03 9.08 -17.72
CA ARG A 242 1.79 8.89 -18.98
C ARG A 242 1.04 9.29 -20.24
N SER A 243 -0.26 9.59 -20.11
CA SER A 243 -1.04 10.26 -21.13
C SER A 243 -1.64 11.52 -20.57
N SER A 244 -1.90 12.51 -21.41
CA SER A 244 -2.63 13.71 -21.01
C SER A 244 -3.41 14.30 -22.18
N ARG A 245 -4.43 15.08 -21.86
CA ARG A 245 -5.07 15.98 -22.81
C ARG A 245 -4.45 17.36 -22.67
N LEU A 246 -3.99 17.95 -23.78
CA LEU A 246 -3.38 19.29 -23.80
C LEU A 246 -4.16 20.27 -24.67
N GLY A 247 -4.12 21.54 -24.30
CA GLY A 247 -4.76 22.66 -24.99
C GLY A 247 -5.99 23.15 -24.23
N ASP A 248 -6.88 23.88 -24.91
CA ASP A 248 -8.17 24.23 -24.33
C ASP A 248 -9.18 23.12 -24.64
N PHE A 249 -9.81 22.59 -23.59
CA PHE A 249 -10.74 21.48 -23.72
C PHE A 249 -11.78 21.46 -22.59
N THR A 250 -12.81 20.66 -22.81
CA THR A 250 -13.91 20.43 -21.88
C THR A 250 -14.18 18.94 -21.72
N TYR A 251 -14.83 18.57 -20.63
CA TYR A 251 -15.47 17.27 -20.42
C TYR A 251 -16.93 17.47 -20.04
N ASN A 252 -17.85 16.71 -20.65
CA ASN A 252 -19.27 16.69 -20.31
C ASN A 252 -19.66 15.27 -19.88
N ILE A 253 -19.51 14.98 -18.59
CA ILE A 253 -19.57 13.62 -18.05
C ILE A 253 -20.99 13.34 -17.53
N PRO A 254 -21.76 12.42 -18.10
CA PRO A 254 -23.07 12.06 -17.57
C PRO A 254 -22.94 11.48 -16.16
N LEU A 255 -23.69 12.02 -15.20
CA LEU A 255 -23.74 11.50 -13.83
C LEU A 255 -25.19 11.40 -13.35
N LYS A 256 -25.47 10.43 -12.50
CA LYS A 256 -26.74 10.37 -11.79
C LYS A 256 -26.84 11.56 -10.82
N PRO A 257 -28.04 12.06 -10.50
CA PRO A 257 -28.20 13.07 -9.46
C PRO A 257 -27.60 12.60 -8.14
N GLY A 258 -26.74 13.43 -7.54
CA GLY A 258 -26.03 13.08 -6.32
C GLY A 258 -24.91 14.07 -6.02
N THR A 259 -24.33 13.91 -4.83
CA THR A 259 -23.13 14.64 -4.42
C THR A 259 -21.90 13.78 -4.61
N TYR A 260 -20.84 14.37 -5.14
CA TYR A 260 -19.62 13.70 -5.55
C TYR A 260 -18.40 14.42 -4.97
N GLU A 261 -17.32 13.65 -4.83
CA GLU A 261 -15.96 14.14 -4.69
C GLU A 261 -15.27 14.04 -6.06
N LEU A 262 -14.72 15.14 -6.55
CA LEU A 262 -13.95 15.22 -7.78
C LEU A 262 -12.46 15.27 -7.46
N ARG A 263 -11.69 14.44 -8.15
CA ARG A 263 -10.23 14.44 -8.10
C ARG A 263 -9.67 14.61 -9.51
N LEU A 264 -8.83 15.62 -9.67
CA LEU A 264 -8.17 15.92 -10.93
C LEU A 264 -6.67 15.65 -10.79
N HIS A 265 -6.15 14.80 -11.68
CA HIS A 265 -4.77 14.32 -11.65
C HIS A 265 -3.94 15.01 -12.73
N PHE A 266 -2.74 15.45 -12.34
CA PHE A 266 -1.79 16.15 -13.20
C PHE A 266 -0.37 15.65 -12.91
N ALA A 267 0.51 15.72 -13.91
CA ALA A 267 1.95 15.63 -13.70
C ALA A 267 2.68 16.38 -14.82
N GLU A 268 3.40 17.44 -14.48
CA GLU A 268 4.17 18.18 -15.47
C GLU A 268 5.40 17.37 -15.90
N ALA A 269 5.41 16.95 -17.16
CA ALA A 269 6.45 16.08 -17.74
C ALA A 269 7.12 16.70 -18.99
N GLN A 270 6.71 17.90 -19.40
CA GLN A 270 7.23 18.63 -20.55
C GLN A 270 8.10 19.82 -20.14
N TYR A 271 7.69 20.57 -19.11
CA TYR A 271 8.44 21.71 -18.60
C TYR A 271 9.23 21.35 -17.34
N GLY A 272 10.36 22.03 -17.14
CA GLY A 272 11.22 21.85 -15.98
C GLY A 272 12.70 21.70 -16.36
N PRO A 273 13.60 21.79 -15.37
CA PRO A 273 15.05 21.85 -15.58
C PRO A 273 15.62 20.62 -16.30
N GLU A 274 14.99 19.45 -16.21
CA GLU A 274 15.48 18.22 -16.88
C GLU A 274 14.65 17.82 -18.10
N ASN A 275 13.68 18.64 -18.50
CA ASN A 275 12.80 18.32 -19.63
C ASN A 275 13.21 19.08 -20.91
N ALA A 276 12.99 18.42 -22.05
CA ALA A 276 13.38 18.93 -23.37
C ALA A 276 12.68 20.26 -23.74
N GLY A 277 11.55 20.59 -23.10
CA GLY A 277 10.85 21.86 -23.29
C GLY A 277 11.50 23.06 -22.59
N GLY A 278 12.46 22.84 -21.67
CA GLY A 278 12.99 23.88 -20.80
C GLY A 278 11.91 24.51 -19.92
N GLY A 279 12.12 25.76 -19.51
CA GLY A 279 11.17 26.49 -18.67
C GLY A 279 11.18 26.05 -17.20
N GLY A 280 10.06 26.30 -16.51
CA GLY A 280 9.88 26.05 -15.08
C GLY A 280 8.52 26.57 -14.60
N GLU A 281 8.44 26.94 -13.32
CA GLU A 281 7.25 27.58 -12.76
C GLU A 281 6.82 28.78 -13.63
N GLY A 282 5.51 28.94 -13.79
CA GLY A 282 4.85 29.93 -14.63
C GLY A 282 4.80 29.56 -16.12
N SER A 283 5.50 28.52 -16.57
CA SER A 283 5.52 28.14 -18.00
C SER A 283 4.19 27.54 -18.46
N ARG A 284 3.47 26.91 -17.54
CA ARG A 284 2.11 26.41 -17.75
C ARG A 284 1.23 26.82 -16.59
N THR A 285 0.29 27.71 -16.86
CA THR A 285 -0.77 28.07 -15.92
C THR A 285 -2.13 27.90 -16.59
N MET A 286 -3.12 27.43 -15.84
CA MET A 286 -4.46 27.19 -16.36
C MET A 286 -5.56 27.61 -15.39
N THR A 287 -6.74 27.87 -15.94
CA THR A 287 -7.98 27.96 -15.19
C THR A 287 -8.75 26.66 -15.35
N VAL A 288 -9.26 26.12 -14.24
CA VAL A 288 -10.14 24.95 -14.24
C VAL A 288 -11.49 25.38 -13.69
N SER A 289 -12.56 25.06 -14.39
CA SER A 289 -13.93 25.36 -13.95
C SER A 289 -14.79 24.10 -13.89
N VAL A 290 -15.71 24.09 -12.93
CA VAL A 290 -16.73 23.06 -12.75
C VAL A 290 -18.09 23.70 -12.90
N ASN A 291 -18.93 23.19 -13.81
CA ASN A 291 -20.25 23.74 -14.13
C ASN A 291 -20.24 25.24 -14.43
N GLY A 292 -19.18 25.73 -15.07
CA GLY A 292 -18.97 27.14 -15.40
C GLY A 292 -18.34 27.98 -14.30
N GLU A 293 -18.28 27.49 -13.07
CA GLU A 293 -17.66 28.20 -11.94
C GLU A 293 -16.18 27.83 -11.82
N PRO A 294 -15.26 28.81 -11.82
CA PRO A 294 -13.84 28.52 -11.71
C PRO A 294 -13.48 28.01 -10.30
N VAL A 295 -12.80 26.86 -10.25
CA VAL A 295 -12.36 26.21 -9.00
C VAL A 295 -10.85 26.28 -8.81
N LEU A 296 -10.10 26.52 -9.89
CA LEU A 296 -8.66 26.79 -9.86
C LEU A 296 -8.36 27.97 -10.80
N HIS A 297 -7.57 28.92 -10.30
CA HIS A 297 -7.14 30.12 -11.04
C HIS A 297 -5.63 30.14 -11.17
N ASP A 298 -5.13 30.45 -12.37
CA ASP A 298 -3.70 30.52 -12.70
C ASP A 298 -2.90 29.33 -12.14
N PHE A 299 -3.52 28.14 -12.12
CA PHE A 299 -2.98 26.93 -11.49
C PHE A 299 -1.76 26.44 -12.26
N ASP A 300 -0.65 26.34 -11.54
CA ASP A 300 0.63 25.86 -12.02
C ASP A 300 0.91 24.47 -11.46
N VAL A 301 0.82 23.46 -12.31
CA VAL A 301 1.04 22.07 -11.93
C VAL A 301 2.45 21.86 -11.37
N LEU A 302 3.46 22.50 -11.95
CA LEU A 302 4.86 22.31 -11.57
C LEU A 302 5.13 22.91 -10.19
N ALA A 303 4.65 24.14 -9.96
CA ALA A 303 4.79 24.82 -8.68
C ALA A 303 4.04 24.09 -7.57
N ASP A 304 2.78 23.70 -7.81
CA ASP A 304 1.96 23.00 -6.81
C ASP A 304 2.52 21.61 -6.48
N ALA A 305 2.97 20.86 -7.48
CA ALA A 305 3.59 19.54 -7.27
C ALA A 305 4.90 19.62 -6.47
N GLY A 306 5.60 20.76 -6.54
CA GLY A 306 6.94 20.95 -5.99
C GLY A 306 8.04 20.39 -6.89
N GLY A 307 7.81 20.42 -8.21
CA GLY A 307 8.77 20.00 -9.22
C GLY A 307 8.16 19.19 -10.37
N GLU A 308 8.96 19.01 -11.42
CA GLU A 308 8.61 18.18 -12.57
C GLU A 308 8.46 16.68 -12.20
N ARG A 309 7.80 15.92 -13.08
CA ARG A 309 7.62 14.47 -12.98
C ARG A 309 7.08 14.03 -11.62
N THR A 310 6.21 14.84 -11.04
CA THR A 310 5.63 14.61 -9.70
C THR A 310 4.12 14.64 -9.82
N ALA A 311 3.46 13.60 -9.31
CA ALA A 311 2.01 13.51 -9.32
C ALA A 311 1.40 14.62 -8.45
N GLU A 312 0.42 15.30 -9.03
CA GLU A 312 -0.39 16.34 -8.40
C GLU A 312 -1.86 15.96 -8.48
N VAL A 313 -2.58 16.09 -7.36
CA VAL A 313 -4.01 15.81 -7.29
C VAL A 313 -4.73 16.96 -6.62
N LYS A 314 -5.77 17.48 -7.27
CA LYS A 314 -6.68 18.48 -6.72
C LYS A 314 -8.00 17.83 -6.36
N VAL A 315 -8.45 18.04 -5.12
CA VAL A 315 -9.64 17.40 -4.55
C VAL A 315 -10.71 18.44 -4.26
N PHE A 316 -11.93 18.17 -4.70
CA PHE A 316 -13.10 19.01 -4.48
C PHE A 316 -14.26 18.16 -3.95
N HIS A 317 -14.93 18.60 -2.89
CA HIS A 317 -16.18 18.00 -2.42
C HIS A 317 -17.39 18.81 -2.89
N ASP A 318 -18.60 18.34 -2.56
CA ASP A 318 -19.87 18.97 -2.92
C ASP A 318 -20.07 19.19 -4.43
N ILE A 319 -19.51 18.29 -5.25
CA ILE A 319 -19.69 18.33 -6.69
C ILE A 319 -21.01 17.68 -7.07
N SER A 320 -21.72 18.22 -8.03
CA SER A 320 -23.00 17.67 -8.51
C SER A 320 -23.14 17.93 -10.01
N PRO A 321 -23.83 17.04 -10.75
CA PRO A 321 -24.16 17.33 -12.14
C PRO A 321 -25.03 18.59 -12.25
N ALA A 322 -24.90 19.31 -13.36
CA ALA A 322 -25.78 20.41 -13.72
C ALA A 322 -27.21 19.89 -14.02
N SER A 323 -28.14 20.82 -14.28
CA SER A 323 -29.55 20.50 -14.53
C SER A 323 -29.80 19.62 -15.76
N ASP A 324 -28.82 19.51 -16.65
CA ASP A 324 -28.86 18.65 -17.84
C ASP A 324 -28.39 17.20 -17.56
N GLY A 325 -28.01 16.89 -16.31
CA GLY A 325 -27.53 15.58 -15.89
C GLY A 325 -26.05 15.32 -16.18
N GLN A 326 -25.28 16.34 -16.54
CA GLN A 326 -23.85 16.22 -16.82
C GLN A 326 -23.01 17.05 -15.84
N LEU A 327 -21.83 16.56 -15.50
CA LEU A 327 -20.77 17.36 -14.89
C LEU A 327 -19.95 18.00 -16.00
N HIS A 328 -19.95 19.34 -16.04
CA HIS A 328 -19.15 20.08 -17.00
C HIS A 328 -17.83 20.49 -16.38
N LEU A 329 -16.72 20.07 -16.98
CA LEU A 329 -15.38 20.51 -16.62
C LEU A 329 -14.80 21.31 -17.79
N SER A 330 -14.15 22.44 -17.52
CA SER A 330 -13.40 23.18 -18.52
C SER A 330 -11.98 23.45 -18.06
N PHE A 331 -11.04 23.34 -19.00
CA PHE A 331 -9.62 23.55 -18.79
C PHE A 331 -9.15 24.54 -19.86
N ALA A 332 -8.69 25.71 -19.42
CA ALA A 332 -8.29 26.80 -20.30
C ALA A 332 -6.88 27.27 -19.94
N GLY A 333 -5.99 27.28 -20.94
CA GLY A 333 -4.63 27.78 -20.79
C GLY A 333 -4.62 29.29 -20.53
N ARG A 334 -3.76 29.73 -19.60
CA ARG A 334 -3.48 31.14 -19.33
C ARG A 334 -2.08 31.50 -19.82
N ASN A 335 -1.12 30.65 -19.48
CA ASN A 335 0.18 30.59 -20.12
C ASN A 335 0.47 29.15 -20.54
N GLY A 336 0.90 28.94 -21.78
CA GLY A 336 0.99 27.60 -22.36
C GLY A 336 -0.36 26.87 -22.47
N SER A 337 -0.31 25.59 -22.87
CA SER A 337 -1.49 24.74 -23.00
C SER A 337 -1.95 24.22 -21.64
N ALA A 338 -3.25 24.27 -21.31
CA ALA A 338 -3.78 23.54 -20.17
C ALA A 338 -3.54 22.03 -20.32
N MET A 339 -3.52 21.31 -19.20
CA MET A 339 -3.26 19.88 -19.18
C MET A 339 -4.16 19.15 -18.19
N LEU A 340 -4.41 17.87 -18.45
CA LEU A 340 -5.03 16.95 -17.49
C LEU A 340 -4.52 15.54 -17.78
N SER A 341 -4.17 14.80 -16.73
CA SER A 341 -3.73 13.40 -16.86
C SER A 341 -4.88 12.43 -16.58
N ALA A 342 -5.70 12.67 -15.56
CA ALA A 342 -6.83 11.82 -15.26
C ALA A 342 -7.93 12.50 -14.42
N ILE A 343 -9.12 11.91 -14.43
CA ILE A 343 -10.30 12.33 -13.65
C ILE A 343 -10.77 11.14 -12.82
N GLU A 344 -10.99 11.37 -11.53
CA GLU A 344 -11.68 10.46 -10.63
C GLU A 344 -12.91 11.18 -10.04
N ILE A 345 -14.09 10.58 -10.14
CA ILE A 345 -15.34 11.07 -9.59
C ILE A 345 -15.90 9.98 -8.69
N LEU A 346 -15.99 10.29 -7.40
CA LEU A 346 -16.37 9.36 -6.35
C LEU A 346 -17.69 9.81 -5.71
N PRO A 347 -18.55 8.88 -5.26
CA PRO A 347 -19.65 9.22 -4.37
C PRO A 347 -19.16 10.07 -3.19
N GLY A 348 -19.75 11.25 -3.02
CA GLY A 348 -19.27 12.29 -2.11
C GLY A 348 -20.00 12.29 -0.78
N MET A 349 -19.35 12.86 0.23
CA MET A 349 -20.01 13.24 1.48
C MET A 349 -20.27 14.74 1.47
N ARG A 350 -21.40 15.17 2.03
CA ARG A 350 -21.76 16.58 2.05
C ARG A 350 -20.80 17.36 2.96
N GLY A 351 -20.21 18.43 2.44
CA GLY A 351 -19.32 19.33 3.18
C GLY A 351 -17.94 18.77 3.50
N GLN A 352 -17.60 17.56 3.05
CA GLN A 352 -16.34 16.91 3.40
C GLN A 352 -15.90 15.88 2.37
N ILE A 353 -14.59 15.63 2.27
CA ILE A 353 -14.05 14.56 1.44
C ILE A 353 -14.13 13.20 2.15
N ARG A 354 -13.98 12.11 1.40
CA ARG A 354 -13.76 10.76 1.92
C ARG A 354 -12.48 10.70 2.76
N PRO A 355 -12.45 9.91 3.85
CA PRO A 355 -11.21 9.63 4.57
C PRO A 355 -10.13 9.13 3.61
N VAL A 356 -8.92 9.64 3.77
CA VAL A 356 -7.75 9.15 3.03
C VAL A 356 -7.05 8.13 3.91
N ARG A 357 -7.01 6.88 3.46
CA ARG A 357 -6.39 5.75 4.18
C ARG A 357 -5.33 5.12 3.32
N ILE A 358 -4.09 5.16 3.79
CA ILE A 358 -2.90 4.70 3.06
C ILE A 358 -2.18 3.70 3.94
N VAL A 359 -1.85 2.52 3.40
CA VAL A 359 -0.99 1.54 4.06
C VAL A 359 0.31 1.41 3.25
N ALA A 360 1.44 1.24 3.91
CA ALA A 360 2.76 1.12 3.28
C ALA A 360 2.94 -0.23 2.55
N ARG A 361 2.17 -0.43 1.48
CA ARG A 361 2.10 -1.64 0.63
C ARG A 361 1.99 -1.28 -0.84
N ASP A 362 2.18 -2.27 -1.68
CA ASP A 362 1.90 -2.23 -3.13
C ASP A 362 0.45 -2.67 -3.46
N VAL A 363 -0.29 -3.23 -2.50
CA VAL A 363 -1.67 -3.70 -2.68
C VAL A 363 -2.60 -3.13 -1.60
N PRO A 364 -3.91 -3.01 -1.88
CA PRO A 364 -4.88 -2.52 -0.90
C PRO A 364 -5.00 -3.50 0.26
N TYR A 365 -5.48 -2.98 1.38
CA TYR A 365 -5.70 -3.77 2.58
C TYR A 365 -7.08 -3.51 3.20
N TYR A 366 -7.72 -4.54 3.72
CA TYR A 366 -8.91 -4.41 4.55
C TYR A 366 -8.51 -4.76 5.97
N SER A 367 -8.57 -3.78 6.87
CA SER A 367 -8.34 -4.03 8.30
C SER A 367 -9.50 -4.82 8.90
N ASN A 368 -9.26 -5.44 10.06
CA ASN A 368 -10.27 -6.29 10.73
C ASN A 368 -11.56 -5.55 11.10
N ASP A 369 -11.50 -4.22 11.23
CA ASP A 369 -12.67 -3.34 11.37
C ASP A 369 -13.40 -3.06 10.04
N SER A 370 -13.06 -3.78 8.97
CA SER A 370 -13.58 -3.65 7.61
C SER A 370 -13.30 -2.31 6.93
N ARG A 371 -12.38 -1.49 7.44
CA ARG A 371 -11.94 -0.29 6.72
C ARG A 371 -11.03 -0.67 5.56
N TRP A 372 -11.30 -0.10 4.39
CA TRP A 372 -10.43 -0.21 3.23
C TRP A 372 -9.29 0.80 3.31
N TRP A 373 -8.08 0.34 3.00
CA TRP A 373 -6.85 1.12 2.92
C TRP A 373 -6.26 1.01 1.52
N SER A 374 -5.99 2.15 0.91
CA SER A 374 -5.28 2.24 -0.35
C SER A 374 -3.84 1.74 -0.20
N PRO A 375 -3.25 1.15 -1.26
CA PRO A 375 -1.80 1.01 -1.34
C PRO A 375 -1.08 2.34 -1.13
N ASP A 376 0.23 2.25 -0.91
CA ASP A 376 1.09 3.36 -0.57
C ASP A 376 1.10 4.41 -1.70
N ALA A 377 0.70 5.63 -1.38
CA ALA A 377 0.51 6.69 -2.35
C ALA A 377 1.01 8.02 -1.79
N TYR A 378 1.23 9.00 -2.67
CA TYR A 378 1.63 10.37 -2.32
C TYR A 378 3.02 10.51 -1.67
N PHE A 379 3.82 9.45 -1.63
CA PHE A 379 5.13 9.44 -0.97
C PHE A 379 6.28 9.90 -1.87
N LYS A 380 7.33 10.45 -1.28
CA LYS A 380 8.63 10.68 -1.94
C LYS A 380 9.75 10.30 -0.99
N GLY A 381 10.71 9.51 -1.47
CA GLY A 381 11.79 8.96 -0.66
C GLY A 381 11.38 7.73 0.17
N GLY A 382 12.32 7.20 0.94
CA GLY A 382 12.15 5.98 1.73
C GLY A 382 11.97 4.71 0.88
N GLN A 383 11.89 3.57 1.54
CA GLN A 383 11.74 2.24 0.95
C GLN A 383 10.67 1.48 1.71
N ILE A 384 9.98 0.55 1.04
CA ILE A 384 9.06 -0.39 1.71
C ILE A 384 9.88 -1.60 2.17
N SER A 385 9.56 -2.09 3.37
CA SER A 385 10.02 -3.38 3.87
C SER A 385 8.88 -4.18 4.46
N SER A 386 9.02 -5.50 4.45
CA SER A 386 8.11 -6.42 5.12
C SER A 386 8.83 -7.18 6.22
N SER A 387 8.12 -7.44 7.31
CA SER A 387 8.54 -8.34 8.38
C SER A 387 7.79 -9.66 8.26
N GLN A 388 8.47 -10.76 8.60
CA GLN A 388 7.84 -12.08 8.77
C GLN A 388 7.38 -12.31 10.21
N GLU A 389 7.74 -11.40 11.13
CA GLU A 389 7.35 -11.47 12.53
C GLU A 389 5.98 -10.82 12.72
N SER A 390 5.06 -11.55 13.34
CA SER A 390 3.72 -11.04 13.61
C SER A 390 3.75 -9.96 14.69
N ALA A 391 3.04 -8.86 14.44
CA ALA A 391 2.82 -7.84 15.45
C ALA A 391 2.05 -8.40 16.66
N GLN A 392 2.39 -7.90 17.84
CA GLN A 392 1.83 -8.27 19.14
C GLN A 392 0.94 -7.15 19.66
N GLY A 393 -0.03 -7.47 20.53
CA GLY A 393 -0.91 -6.46 21.14
C GLY A 393 -1.96 -5.84 20.20
N THR A 394 -2.10 -6.37 18.99
CA THR A 394 -3.13 -6.00 18.00
C THR A 394 -3.98 -7.20 17.63
N ASP A 395 -5.26 -6.97 17.36
CA ASP A 395 -6.15 -7.97 16.77
C ASP A 395 -5.93 -8.12 15.26
N ASP A 396 -5.23 -7.18 14.64
CA ASP A 396 -4.83 -7.17 13.24
C ASP A 396 -3.30 -7.11 13.06
N PRO A 397 -2.57 -8.25 13.26
CA PRO A 397 -1.13 -8.28 13.07
C PRO A 397 -0.71 -8.08 11.62
N GLU A 398 -1.56 -8.53 10.69
CA GLU A 398 -1.27 -8.46 9.27
C GLU A 398 -1.20 -7.01 8.81
N PHE A 399 -2.04 -6.09 9.32
CA PHE A 399 -1.96 -4.65 9.02
C PHE A 399 -0.56 -4.04 9.20
N TYR A 400 0.22 -4.57 10.15
CA TYR A 400 1.54 -4.07 10.53
C TYR A 400 2.71 -4.88 9.94
N GLU A 401 2.47 -5.79 8.99
CA GLU A 401 3.57 -6.57 8.36
C GLU A 401 4.52 -5.72 7.52
N THR A 402 4.10 -4.53 7.09
CA THR A 402 4.87 -3.69 6.18
C THR A 402 5.01 -2.28 6.71
N GLU A 403 6.15 -1.66 6.37
CA GLU A 403 6.45 -0.29 6.75
C GLU A 403 7.23 0.42 5.63
N ARG A 404 7.02 1.74 5.52
CA ARG A 404 7.92 2.62 4.79
C ARG A 404 8.96 3.15 5.76
N TRP A 405 10.23 2.91 5.47
CA TRP A 405 11.35 3.39 6.27
C TRP A 405 12.29 4.27 5.44
N GLY A 406 12.99 5.18 6.10
CA GLY A 406 14.00 6.03 5.47
C GLY A 406 13.96 7.49 5.92
N HIS A 407 14.35 8.38 5.02
CA HIS A 407 13.97 9.78 5.04
C HIS A 407 12.96 9.99 3.90
N PHE A 408 11.72 10.32 4.24
CA PHE A 408 10.63 10.37 3.27
C PHE A 408 9.56 11.38 3.67
N SER A 409 8.69 11.67 2.72
CA SER A 409 7.54 12.57 2.90
C SER A 409 6.30 12.03 2.21
N TYR A 410 5.13 12.48 2.65
CA TYR A 410 3.83 12.30 2.00
C TYR A 410 3.23 13.69 1.71
N ALA A 411 2.66 13.87 0.52
CA ALA A 411 1.91 15.07 0.17
C ALA A 411 0.46 14.71 -0.12
N ILE A 412 -0.33 14.60 0.95
CA ILE A 412 -1.69 14.06 0.90
C ILE A 412 -2.64 15.15 0.41
N PRO A 413 -3.31 14.96 -0.74
CA PRO A 413 -4.18 15.97 -1.32
C PRO A 413 -5.54 16.00 -0.60
N LEU A 414 -6.02 17.20 -0.28
CA LEU A 414 -7.25 17.43 0.48
C LEU A 414 -7.98 18.66 -0.05
N ALA A 415 -9.27 18.74 0.23
CA ALA A 415 -10.03 19.98 0.06
C ALA A 415 -9.81 20.90 1.29
N PRO A 416 -10.20 22.18 1.23
CA PRO A 416 -10.17 23.06 2.39
C PRO A 416 -11.00 22.49 3.55
N GLY A 417 -10.44 22.49 4.75
CA GLY A 417 -11.10 21.93 5.93
C GLY A 417 -10.13 21.73 7.09
N ARG A 418 -10.67 21.22 8.20
CA ARG A 418 -9.89 20.71 9.33
C ARG A 418 -9.89 19.20 9.33
N TYR A 419 -8.75 18.63 9.69
CA TYR A 419 -8.48 17.21 9.60
C TYR A 419 -7.75 16.70 10.84
N SER A 420 -8.02 15.44 11.15
CA SER A 420 -7.19 14.64 12.04
C SER A 420 -6.36 13.65 11.24
N VAL A 421 -5.11 13.44 11.65
CA VAL A 421 -4.19 12.45 11.08
C VAL A 421 -3.90 11.40 12.13
N THR A 422 -4.14 10.13 11.81
CA THR A 422 -3.72 8.98 12.61
C THR A 422 -2.52 8.32 11.92
N LEU A 423 -1.39 8.23 12.63
CA LEU A 423 -0.18 7.57 12.19
C LEU A 423 -0.01 6.24 12.93
N HIS A 424 0.20 5.17 12.17
CA HIS A 424 0.43 3.83 12.67
C HIS A 424 1.91 3.48 12.48
N PHE A 425 2.55 3.03 13.53
CA PHE A 425 3.96 2.65 13.56
C PHE A 425 4.13 1.27 14.18
N ILE A 426 5.25 0.63 13.88
CA ILE A 426 5.76 -0.55 14.57
C ILE A 426 7.28 -0.53 14.51
N GLU A 427 7.95 -1.09 15.53
CA GLU A 427 9.39 -1.33 15.48
C GLU A 427 9.62 -2.83 15.36
N HIS A 428 10.03 -3.30 14.18
CA HIS A 428 10.35 -4.71 13.99
C HIS A 428 11.73 -5.08 14.52
N HIS A 429 11.87 -6.27 15.12
CA HIS A 429 13.15 -6.75 15.67
C HIS A 429 14.27 -6.79 14.61
N ALA A 430 13.94 -7.23 13.40
CA ALA A 430 14.84 -7.26 12.24
C ALA A 430 14.64 -6.06 11.31
N ALA A 431 14.38 -4.88 11.85
CA ALA A 431 14.20 -3.66 11.06
C ALA A 431 15.31 -3.46 10.01
N PRO A 432 14.99 -3.07 8.76
CA PRO A 432 16.01 -2.76 7.77
C PRO A 432 16.98 -1.68 8.26
N GLY A 433 18.29 -1.90 8.06
CA GLY A 433 19.35 -1.05 8.62
C GLY A 433 19.86 -1.48 10.01
N SER A 434 19.29 -2.55 10.59
CA SER A 434 19.85 -3.22 11.78
C SER A 434 21.09 -4.08 11.47
N ALA A 435 21.23 -4.55 10.23
CA ALA A 435 22.23 -5.54 9.82
C ALA A 435 23.65 -5.00 9.57
N GLU A 436 23.88 -3.69 9.57
CA GLU A 436 25.22 -3.10 9.32
C GLU A 436 26.09 -2.96 10.59
N VAL A 437 25.61 -3.41 11.75
CA VAL A 437 26.41 -3.34 12.99
C VAL A 437 27.07 -4.71 13.22
N PRO A 438 28.41 -4.84 13.08
CA PRO A 438 29.08 -6.00 13.65
C PRO A 438 28.74 -6.00 15.14
N GLN A 439 28.29 -7.14 15.66
CA GLN A 439 28.08 -7.36 17.09
C GLN A 439 29.38 -7.03 17.83
N SER A 440 29.57 -5.76 18.22
CA SER A 440 30.60 -5.41 19.16
C SER A 440 30.01 -5.55 20.55
N ASP A 441 30.84 -6.12 21.42
CA ASP A 441 30.87 -5.88 22.85
C ASP A 441 29.60 -6.08 23.66
N GLY A 442 28.92 -7.24 23.49
CA GLY A 442 28.34 -8.02 24.60
C GLY A 442 27.44 -7.32 25.63
N SER A 443 26.94 -6.13 25.30
CA SER A 443 26.09 -5.27 26.13
C SER A 443 24.86 -4.97 25.29
N GLY A 444 23.77 -5.66 25.63
CA GLY A 444 22.55 -5.69 24.84
C GLY A 444 21.86 -4.34 24.81
N SER A 445 21.56 -3.88 23.60
CA SER A 445 20.28 -3.33 23.12
C SER A 445 20.45 -3.00 21.63
N PRO A 446 19.48 -3.27 20.74
CA PRO A 446 19.58 -2.79 19.37
C PRO A 446 19.71 -1.26 19.35
N PRO A 447 20.50 -0.65 18.44
CA PRO A 447 20.71 0.79 18.48
C PRO A 447 19.42 1.58 18.22
N GLU A 448 19.23 2.63 19.02
CA GLU A 448 18.01 3.43 19.11
C GLU A 448 17.59 4.06 17.77
N ARG A 449 16.29 3.96 17.43
CA ARG A 449 15.67 4.68 16.30
C ARG A 449 14.92 5.88 16.86
N VAL A 450 15.34 7.08 16.45
CA VAL A 450 14.73 8.35 16.86
C VAL A 450 14.46 9.20 15.63
N PHE A 451 13.24 9.71 15.48
CA PHE A 451 12.90 10.59 14.37
C PHE A 451 11.84 11.63 14.75
N ASN A 452 11.71 12.65 13.92
CA ASN A 452 10.65 13.66 14.03
C ASN A 452 9.64 13.47 12.91
N VAL A 453 8.40 13.86 13.17
CA VAL A 453 7.37 14.02 12.14
C VAL A 453 6.94 15.49 12.09
N PHE A 454 6.97 16.06 10.90
CA PHE A 454 6.49 17.41 10.62
C PHE A 454 5.22 17.34 9.78
N CYS A 455 4.34 18.33 9.94
CA CYS A 455 3.21 18.58 9.08
C CYS A 455 3.25 20.05 8.65
N ASN A 456 3.32 20.31 7.33
CA ASN A 456 3.39 21.66 6.76
C ASN A 456 4.51 22.50 7.41
N GLY A 457 5.69 21.90 7.61
CA GLY A 457 6.86 22.54 8.24
C GLY A 457 6.81 22.67 9.77
N LYS A 458 5.69 22.33 10.42
CA LYS A 458 5.56 22.35 11.89
C LYS A 458 5.75 20.96 12.48
N THR A 459 6.54 20.84 13.54
CA THR A 459 6.70 19.55 14.24
C THR A 459 5.38 19.11 14.87
N VAL A 460 4.92 17.91 14.53
CA VAL A 460 3.73 17.25 15.10
C VAL A 460 4.08 16.10 16.03
N LEU A 461 5.22 15.43 15.81
CA LEU A 461 5.82 14.46 16.74
C LEU A 461 7.33 14.74 16.82
N ALA A 462 7.87 14.85 18.03
CA ALA A 462 9.27 15.19 18.25
C ALA A 462 10.00 14.05 18.98
N LYS A 463 11.21 13.70 18.52
CA LYS A 463 12.09 12.68 19.09
C LYS A 463 11.36 11.37 19.39
N LEU A 464 10.56 10.91 18.44
CA LEU A 464 9.79 9.68 18.57
C LEU A 464 10.75 8.48 18.58
N ASN A 465 10.66 7.68 19.63
CA ASN A 465 11.30 6.38 19.75
C ASN A 465 10.20 5.34 20.04
N ILE A 466 9.90 4.50 19.06
CA ILE A 466 8.80 3.51 19.16
C ILE A 466 9.16 2.40 20.15
N LEU A 467 10.42 1.96 20.13
CA LEU A 467 10.95 0.89 20.98
C LEU A 467 10.79 1.22 22.47
N ASP A 468 11.11 2.45 22.86
CA ASP A 468 11.00 2.90 24.26
C ASP A 468 9.55 3.00 24.73
N GLU A 469 8.63 3.27 23.81
CA GLU A 469 7.23 3.54 24.14
C GLU A 469 6.38 2.27 24.23
N VAL A 470 6.55 1.32 23.31
CA VAL A 470 5.71 0.12 23.23
C VAL A 470 6.50 -1.19 23.13
N GLY A 471 7.82 -1.14 22.97
CA GLY A 471 8.65 -2.32 22.75
C GLY A 471 8.65 -2.81 21.30
N GLU A 472 9.46 -3.83 21.04
CA GLU A 472 9.57 -4.46 19.72
C GLU A 472 8.27 -5.18 19.33
N ASN A 473 7.95 -5.16 18.04
CA ASN A 473 6.80 -5.79 17.41
C ASN A 473 5.44 -5.40 18.03
N HIS A 474 5.36 -4.30 18.76
CA HIS A 474 4.09 -3.76 19.26
C HIS A 474 3.73 -2.49 18.49
N PRO A 475 2.50 -2.37 17.98
CA PRO A 475 2.06 -1.14 17.32
C PRO A 475 2.03 0.07 18.23
N LEU A 476 2.45 1.21 17.67
CA LEU A 476 2.26 2.53 18.26
C LEU A 476 1.33 3.35 17.35
N VAL A 477 0.27 3.91 17.92
CA VAL A 477 -0.67 4.78 17.19
C VAL A 477 -0.60 6.21 17.73
N ARG A 478 -0.58 7.18 16.83
CA ARG A 478 -0.57 8.62 17.15
C ARG A 478 -1.65 9.35 16.39
N LYS A 479 -2.57 10.00 17.11
CA LYS A 479 -3.58 10.86 16.50
C LYS A 479 -3.25 12.33 16.74
N ILE A 480 -3.16 13.09 15.66
CA ILE A 480 -2.97 14.54 15.64
C ILE A 480 -4.27 15.16 15.12
N LYS A 481 -4.72 16.25 15.74
CA LYS A 481 -5.98 16.94 15.43
C LYS A 481 -5.75 18.39 15.03
N GLY A 482 -6.75 19.00 14.40
CA GLY A 482 -6.77 20.41 14.03
C GLY A 482 -5.75 20.77 12.96
N LEU A 483 -5.42 19.83 12.07
CA LEU A 483 -4.53 20.08 10.93
C LEU A 483 -5.33 20.67 9.77
N GLU A 484 -4.72 21.64 9.08
CA GLU A 484 -5.32 22.29 7.91
C GLU A 484 -4.38 22.10 6.71
N PRO A 485 -4.92 21.83 5.51
CA PRO A 485 -4.12 21.77 4.29
C PRO A 485 -3.38 23.09 4.05
N ASN A 486 -2.21 23.02 3.42
CA ASN A 486 -1.47 24.20 2.99
C ASN A 486 -2.19 24.92 1.83
N ALA A 487 -1.61 26.02 1.34
CA ALA A 487 -2.18 26.80 0.24
C ALA A 487 -2.37 26.00 -1.07
N GLN A 488 -1.60 24.93 -1.25
CA GLN A 488 -1.71 24.00 -2.39
C GLN A 488 -2.76 22.90 -2.17
N GLY A 489 -3.49 22.90 -1.04
CA GLY A 489 -4.51 21.89 -0.72
C GLY A 489 -3.92 20.56 -0.27
N LYS A 490 -2.85 20.57 0.54
CA LYS A 490 -2.20 19.33 1.00
C LYS A 490 -1.81 19.35 2.46
N LEU A 491 -1.79 18.17 3.09
CA LEU A 491 -0.93 17.94 4.26
C LEU A 491 0.41 17.38 3.80
N LEU A 492 1.47 18.14 4.04
CA LEU A 492 2.84 17.69 3.81
C LEU A 492 3.37 17.06 5.10
N LEU A 493 3.37 15.73 5.16
CA LEU A 493 3.94 14.97 6.28
C LEU A 493 5.38 14.61 5.96
N GLU A 494 6.33 14.99 6.81
CA GLU A 494 7.76 14.70 6.63
C GLU A 494 8.29 13.87 7.80
N PHE A 495 8.90 12.73 7.49
CA PHE A 495 9.45 11.79 8.44
C PHE A 495 10.97 11.89 8.40
N VAL A 496 11.53 12.58 9.40
CA VAL A 496 12.91 13.05 9.39
C VAL A 496 13.73 12.30 10.45
N PRO A 497 14.66 11.43 10.03
CA PRO A 497 15.65 10.79 10.90
C PRO A 497 16.37 11.77 11.84
N VAL A 498 16.47 11.41 13.12
CA VAL A 498 17.44 12.00 14.06
C VAL A 498 18.57 11.00 14.29
N THR A 499 18.21 9.76 14.64
CA THR A 499 19.11 8.61 14.76
C THR A 499 18.45 7.44 14.04
N ARG A 500 19.13 6.85 13.05
CA ARG A 500 18.55 5.83 12.14
C ARG A 500 17.30 6.32 11.40
N TYR A 501 16.81 5.49 10.49
CA TYR A 501 15.74 5.87 9.59
C TYR A 501 14.37 5.92 10.28
N ALA A 502 13.55 6.90 9.90
CA ALA A 502 12.16 6.99 10.33
C ALA A 502 11.35 5.83 9.75
N THR A 503 10.16 5.56 10.29
CA THR A 503 9.24 4.54 9.79
C THR A 503 7.77 4.98 9.87
N VAL A 504 6.89 4.37 9.08
CA VAL A 504 5.43 4.41 9.20
C VAL A 504 4.80 3.18 8.51
N SER A 505 3.80 2.55 9.14
CA SER A 505 3.05 1.42 8.56
C SER A 505 1.81 1.88 7.82
N ALA A 506 1.09 2.87 8.36
CA ALA A 506 -0.12 3.40 7.74
C ALA A 506 -0.43 4.83 8.19
N ILE A 507 -1.18 5.54 7.35
CA ILE A 507 -1.62 6.92 7.56
C ILE A 507 -3.11 7.02 7.25
N GLU A 508 -3.89 7.50 8.22
CA GLU A 508 -5.30 7.86 8.02
C GLU A 508 -5.46 9.36 8.19
N VAL A 509 -6.20 9.99 7.28
CA VAL A 509 -6.61 11.39 7.34
C VAL A 509 -8.13 11.45 7.27
N VAL A 510 -8.76 12.03 8.30
CA VAL A 510 -10.23 12.14 8.41
C VAL A 510 -10.63 13.59 8.63
N PRO A 511 -11.67 14.12 7.96
CA PRO A 511 -12.27 15.41 8.29
C PRO A 511 -12.70 15.50 9.77
N GLU A 512 -12.61 16.70 10.36
CA GLU A 512 -13.02 16.97 11.76
C GLU A 512 -14.41 17.59 11.92
#